data_AF-A0A937Z1I3-F1
#
_entry.id   AF-A0A937Z1I3-F1
#
_cell.length_a   1.000
_cell.length_b   1.000
_cell.length_c   1.000
_cell.angle_alpha   90.00
_cell.angle_beta   90.00
_cell.angle_gamma   90.00
#
_symmetry.space_group_name_H-M   'P 1'
#
loop_
_entity.id
_entity.type
_entity.pdbx_description
1 polymer ?
#
loop_
_entity_poly.entity_id
_entity_poly.type
_entity_poly.pdbx_seq_one_letter_code
_entity_poly.pdbx_strand_id
1 'polypeptide(L)'
;MLNPTRTAVVTGQHPYDVPAFVECLNALEGVAPYPQHMEDFCADACAARDTYEAVVFYHFHQATPTGEGAWYEAPMKAALERIGQTDQGIVVLHHALLAFPQWPFWGELVGVE
;
A
#
# COMPACT_ATOMS: atom_id res chain seq x y z
N MET A 1 24.87 2.21 13.94
CA MET A 1 23.53 2.81 13.85
C MET A 1 22.71 1.90 12.96
N LEU A 2 21.49 1.55 13.36
CA LEU A 2 20.60 0.78 12.49
C LEU A 2 20.15 1.68 11.34
N ASN A 3 20.09 1.15 10.11
CA ASN A 3 19.49 1.89 9.00
C ASN A 3 17.97 1.91 9.20
N PRO A 4 17.30 3.06 9.05
CA PRO A 4 15.85 3.12 9.14
C PRO A 4 15.17 2.24 8.08
N THR A 5 14.12 1.53 8.47
CA THR A 5 13.33 0.66 7.58
C THR A 5 12.59 1.47 6.53
N ARG A 6 12.93 1.30 5.26
CA ARG A 6 12.28 2.01 4.16
C ARG A 6 10.87 1.46 3.96
N THR A 7 9.87 2.30 4.23
CA THR A 7 8.48 1.87 4.32
C THR A 7 7.62 2.63 3.32
N ALA A 8 7.01 1.94 2.36
CA ALA A 8 5.97 2.52 1.52
C ALA A 8 4.69 2.71 2.34
N VAL A 9 4.11 3.91 2.35
CA VAL A 9 2.80 4.16 2.95
C VAL A 9 1.81 4.46 1.83
N VAL A 10 1.02 3.46 1.46
CA VAL A 10 0.16 3.46 0.28
C VAL A 10 -1.21 4.03 0.65
N THR A 11 -1.56 5.14 0.01
CA THR A 11 -2.79 5.89 0.26
C THR A 11 -3.67 5.98 -0.99
N GLY A 12 -4.93 6.39 -0.83
CA GLY A 12 -5.83 6.64 -1.95
C GLY A 12 -7.29 6.34 -1.63
N GLN A 13 -8.19 7.04 -2.32
CA GLN A 13 -9.66 6.92 -2.17
C GLN A 13 -10.17 7.10 -0.72
N HIS A 14 -9.37 7.73 0.15
CA HIS A 14 -9.72 8.05 1.53
C HIS A 14 -9.07 9.39 1.94
N PRO A 15 -9.85 10.45 2.22
CA PRO A 15 -9.30 11.70 2.72
C PRO A 15 -8.83 11.60 4.17
N TYR A 16 -7.68 12.19 4.46
CA TYR A 16 -7.11 12.26 5.81
C TYR A 16 -6.39 13.59 6.02
N ASP A 17 -6.04 13.90 7.27
CA ASP A 17 -5.20 15.04 7.62
C ASP A 17 -3.75 14.74 7.22
N VAL A 18 -3.34 15.25 6.06
CA VAL A 18 -2.02 14.96 5.47
C VAL A 18 -0.87 15.44 6.38
N PRO A 19 -0.83 16.71 6.84
CA PRO A 19 0.23 17.15 7.76
C PRO A 19 0.32 16.30 9.03
N ALA A 20 -0.79 16.08 9.73
CA ALA A 20 -0.77 15.33 10.98
C ALA A 20 -0.35 13.86 10.78
N PHE A 21 -0.77 13.24 9.67
CA PHE A 21 -0.38 11.88 9.36
C PHE A 21 1.12 11.76 9.04
N VAL A 22 1.66 12.69 8.24
CA VAL A 22 3.09 12.74 7.92
C VAL A 22 3.93 13.01 9.18
N GLU A 23 3.47 13.91 10.05
CA GLU A 23 4.13 14.18 11.35
C GLU A 23 4.16 12.93 12.23
N CYS A 24 3.03 12.21 12.33
CA CYS A 24 2.94 10.95 13.07
C CYS A 24 3.93 9.90 12.54
N LEU A 25 4.00 9.71 11.21
CA LEU A 25 4.91 8.75 10.60
C LEU A 25 6.38 9.12 10.83
N ASN A 26 6.73 10.41 10.73
CA ASN A 26 8.09 10.89 10.95
C ASN A 26 8.54 10.83 12.42
N ALA A 27 7.60 10.72 13.36
CA ALA A 27 7.90 10.54 14.78
C ALA A 27 8.32 9.10 15.14
N LEU A 28 8.16 8.13 14.23
CA LEU A 28 8.53 6.74 14.45
C LEU A 28 10.05 6.54 14.32
N GLU A 29 10.72 6.24 15.43
CA GLU A 29 12.14 5.92 15.43
C GLU A 29 12.43 4.65 14.62
N GLY A 30 13.47 4.71 13.77
CA GLY A 30 13.90 3.57 12.97
C GLY A 30 13.06 3.30 11.71
N VAL A 31 12.12 4.18 11.36
CA VAL A 31 11.32 4.08 10.14
C VAL A 31 11.65 5.23 9.18
N ALA A 32 11.80 4.93 7.89
CA ALA A 32 11.83 5.93 6.82
C ALA A 32 10.54 5.81 6.01
N PRO A 33 9.49 6.58 6.34
CA PRO A 33 8.20 6.48 5.67
C PRO A 33 8.18 7.25 4.35
N TYR A 34 7.54 6.67 3.33
CA TYR A 34 7.31 7.28 2.02
C TYR A 34 5.82 7.21 1.67
N PRO A 35 5.02 8.22 2.10
CA PRO A 35 3.62 8.33 1.71
C PRO A 35 3.47 8.59 0.22
N GLN A 36 2.62 7.80 -0.43
CA GLN A 36 2.36 7.91 -1.87
C GLN A 36 0.97 7.39 -2.22
N HIS A 37 0.47 7.77 -3.40
CA HIS A 37 -0.77 7.24 -3.92
C HIS A 37 -0.59 5.79 -4.41
N MET A 38 -1.67 5.01 -4.40
CA MET A 38 -1.69 3.63 -4.92
C MET A 38 -1.14 3.57 -6.34
N GLU A 39 -1.51 4.52 -7.19
CA GLU A 39 -1.07 4.60 -8.58
C GLU A 39 0.45 4.72 -8.72
N ASP A 40 1.11 5.51 -7.86
CA ASP A 40 2.57 5.66 -7.86
C ASP A 40 3.27 4.37 -7.41
N PHE A 41 2.75 3.73 -6.35
CA PHE A 41 3.27 2.45 -5.85
C PHE A 41 3.12 1.33 -6.88
N CYS A 42 2.00 1.30 -7.60
CA CYS A 42 1.71 0.28 -8.61
C CYS A 42 2.49 0.50 -9.90
N ALA A 43 2.66 1.75 -10.33
CA ALA A 43 3.44 2.12 -11.52
C ALA A 43 4.91 1.70 -11.44
N ASP A 44 5.46 1.59 -10.22
CA ASP A 44 6.80 1.07 -9.96
C ASP A 44 7.90 1.79 -10.74
N ALA A 45 7.80 3.12 -10.82
CA ALA A 45 8.78 3.93 -11.53
C ALA A 45 10.18 3.64 -10.99
N CYS A 46 11.11 3.33 -11.90
CA CYS A 46 12.49 2.96 -11.56
C CYS A 46 12.62 1.73 -10.63
N ALA A 47 11.65 0.80 -10.65
CA ALA A 47 11.61 -0.38 -9.78
C ALA A 47 11.62 -0.02 -8.27
N ALA A 48 11.05 1.13 -7.91
CA ALA A 48 11.07 1.65 -6.54
C ALA A 48 10.39 0.72 -5.52
N ARG A 49 9.36 -0.04 -5.91
CA ARG A 49 8.54 -0.88 -5.02
C ARG A 49 9.38 -1.93 -4.30
N ASP A 50 10.26 -2.60 -5.03
CA ASP A 50 11.12 -3.67 -4.48
C ASP A 50 12.27 -3.09 -3.61
N THR A 51 12.39 -1.77 -3.50
CA THR A 51 13.38 -1.11 -2.65
C THR A 51 12.87 -0.82 -1.23
N TYR A 52 11.59 -1.04 -0.97
CA TYR A 52 10.99 -0.93 0.36
C TYR A 52 11.09 -2.25 1.11
N GLU A 53 11.36 -2.19 2.40
CA GLU A 53 11.40 -3.34 3.29
C GLU A 53 10.02 -3.66 3.87
N ALA A 54 9.13 -2.67 3.91
CA ALA A 54 7.75 -2.84 4.36
C ALA A 54 6.77 -1.98 3.55
N VAL A 55 5.52 -2.43 3.51
CA VAL A 55 4.39 -1.74 2.87
C VAL A 55 3.26 -1.60 3.89
N VAL A 56 2.85 -0.35 4.11
CA VAL A 56 1.70 0.02 4.95
C VAL A 56 0.55 0.43 4.04
N PHE A 57 -0.58 -0.25 4.15
CA PHE A 57 -1.80 0.10 3.41
C PHE A 57 -2.71 0.98 4.28
N TYR A 58 -2.95 2.21 3.82
CA TYR A 58 -3.87 3.19 4.41
C TYR A 58 -4.72 3.82 3.29
N HIS A 59 -5.58 3.01 2.67
CA HIS A 59 -6.43 3.42 1.55
C HIS A 59 -7.84 2.85 1.69
N PHE A 60 -8.76 3.26 0.81
CA PHE A 60 -10.13 2.74 0.80
C PHE A 60 -10.70 2.52 -0.60
N HIS A 61 -9.88 1.96 -1.51
CA HIS A 61 -10.35 1.51 -2.82
C HIS A 61 -11.46 0.46 -2.67
N GLN A 62 -12.59 0.70 -3.35
CA GLN A 62 -13.78 -0.16 -3.27
C GLN A 62 -13.88 -1.13 -4.45
N ALA A 63 -13.52 -0.69 -5.65
CA ALA A 63 -13.65 -1.51 -6.85
C ALA A 63 -12.45 -2.46 -6.97
N THR A 64 -12.72 -3.75 -7.19
CA THR A 64 -11.68 -4.74 -7.51
C THR A 64 -10.95 -4.33 -8.79
N PRO A 65 -9.60 -4.23 -8.78
CA PRO A 65 -8.85 -3.94 -9.99
C PRO A 65 -9.00 -5.09 -10.97
N THR A 66 -9.50 -4.80 -12.17
CA THR A 66 -9.80 -5.85 -13.18
C THR A 66 -8.54 -6.23 -13.96
N GLY A 67 -7.59 -5.29 -14.04
CA GLY A 67 -6.45 -5.34 -14.95
C GLY A 67 -6.77 -4.82 -16.36
N GLU A 68 -7.98 -4.31 -16.57
CA GLU A 68 -8.45 -3.78 -17.85
C GLU A 68 -8.95 -2.34 -17.67
N GLY A 69 -8.79 -1.52 -18.71
CA GLY A 69 -9.31 -0.15 -18.72
C GLY A 69 -8.22 0.91 -18.62
N ALA A 70 -8.25 1.71 -17.57
CA ALA A 70 -7.32 2.82 -17.40
C ALA A 70 -5.86 2.34 -17.31
N TRP A 71 -4.92 3.21 -17.64
CA TRP A 71 -3.49 2.87 -17.72
C TRP A 71 -2.91 2.29 -16.41
N TYR A 72 -3.52 2.59 -15.26
CA TYR A 72 -3.10 2.12 -13.94
C TYR A 72 -3.74 0.79 -13.51
N GLU A 73 -4.77 0.28 -14.19
CA GLU A 73 -5.53 -0.91 -13.77
C GLU A 73 -4.69 -2.18 -13.80
N ALA A 74 -4.02 -2.45 -14.93
CA ALA A 74 -3.13 -3.61 -15.06
C ALA A 74 -1.96 -3.58 -14.07
N PRO A 75 -1.21 -2.46 -13.93
CA PRO A 75 -0.18 -2.33 -12.89
C PRO A 75 -0.73 -2.51 -11.47
N MET A 76 -1.92 -1.97 -11.17
CA MET A 76 -2.52 -2.07 -9.85
C MET A 76 -2.84 -3.50 -9.47
N LYS A 77 -3.56 -4.22 -10.35
CA LYS A 77 -3.86 -5.64 -10.12
C LYS A 77 -2.59 -6.46 -9.92
N ALA A 78 -1.61 -6.32 -10.82
CA ALA A 78 -0.36 -7.06 -10.75
C ALA A 78 0.45 -6.76 -9.49
N ALA A 79 0.51 -5.50 -9.05
CA ALA A 79 1.22 -5.11 -7.83
C ALA A 79 0.53 -5.65 -6.56
N LEU A 80 -0.80 -5.63 -6.51
CA LEU A 80 -1.56 -6.12 -5.37
C LEU A 80 -1.54 -7.65 -5.29
N GLU A 81 -1.66 -8.37 -6.41
CA GLU A 81 -1.58 -9.84 -6.44
C GLU A 81 -0.20 -10.38 -6.02
N ARG A 82 0.86 -9.55 -6.09
CA ARG A 82 2.21 -9.89 -5.59
C ARG A 82 2.34 -9.81 -4.06
N ILE A 83 1.40 -9.20 -3.35
CA ILE A 83 1.50 -9.06 -1.89
C ILE A 83 1.49 -10.46 -1.25
N GLY A 84 2.38 -10.68 -0.28
CA GLY A 84 2.56 -11.98 0.36
C GLY A 84 3.44 -12.95 -0.43
N GLN A 85 3.90 -12.57 -1.63
CA GLN A 85 4.85 -13.35 -2.44
C GLN A 85 6.29 -12.84 -2.33
N THR A 86 6.56 -11.86 -1.46
CA THR A 86 7.86 -11.24 -1.23
C THR A 86 8.22 -11.26 0.26
N ASP A 87 9.47 -10.94 0.58
CA ASP A 87 9.93 -10.81 1.98
C ASP A 87 9.57 -9.45 2.61
N GLN A 88 8.79 -8.61 1.92
CA GLN A 88 8.39 -7.31 2.44
C GLN A 88 7.42 -7.49 3.62
N GLY A 89 7.65 -6.75 4.71
CA GLY A 89 6.68 -6.66 5.80
C GLY A 89 5.37 -6.00 5.33
N ILE A 90 4.23 -6.50 5.80
CA ILE A 90 2.90 -5.99 5.42
C ILE A 90 2.19 -5.47 6.66
N VAL A 91 1.69 -4.24 6.59
CA VAL A 91 0.82 -3.64 7.62
C VAL A 91 -0.44 -3.11 6.93
N VAL A 92 -1.61 -3.53 7.40
CA VAL A 92 -2.89 -3.07 6.85
C VAL A 92 -3.62 -2.28 7.93
N LEU A 93 -3.93 -1.00 7.64
CA LEU A 93 -4.49 -0.08 8.62
C LEU A 93 -5.91 0.33 8.29
N HIS A 94 -6.73 0.44 9.33
CA HIS A 94 -7.98 1.18 9.33
C HIS A 94 -8.94 0.70 8.21
N HIS A 95 -9.22 1.56 7.23
CA HIS A 95 -10.13 1.23 6.13
C HIS A 95 -9.54 0.27 5.09
N ALA A 96 -8.22 0.09 5.04
CA ALA A 96 -7.61 -0.84 4.11
C ALA A 96 -8.03 -2.30 4.41
N LEU A 97 -8.38 -2.61 5.66
CA LEU A 97 -8.94 -3.92 6.03
C LEU A 97 -10.25 -4.23 5.29
N LEU A 98 -11.00 -3.19 4.88
CA LEU A 98 -12.28 -3.31 4.19
C LEU A 98 -12.21 -2.80 2.75
N ALA A 99 -11.01 -2.64 2.20
CA ALA A 99 -10.82 -2.34 0.79
C ALA A 99 -11.19 -3.56 -0.07
N PHE A 100 -11.53 -3.32 -1.34
CA PHE A 100 -11.83 -4.36 -2.32
C PHE A 100 -12.79 -5.46 -1.81
N PRO A 101 -13.96 -5.12 -1.24
CA PRO A 101 -14.82 -6.07 -0.54
C PRO A 101 -15.33 -7.24 -1.39
N GLN A 102 -15.26 -7.13 -2.72
CA GLN A 102 -15.66 -8.18 -3.66
C GLN A 102 -14.47 -8.98 -4.20
N TRP A 103 -13.27 -8.80 -3.65
CA TRP A 103 -12.06 -9.47 -4.10
C TRP A 103 -11.59 -10.50 -3.07
N PRO A 104 -11.80 -11.80 -3.32
CA PRO A 104 -11.42 -12.86 -2.38
C PRO A 104 -9.93 -12.84 -2.01
N PHE A 105 -9.06 -12.48 -2.96
CA PHE A 105 -7.62 -12.34 -2.70
C PHE A 105 -7.33 -11.34 -1.58
N TRP A 106 -7.98 -10.18 -1.58
CA TRP A 106 -7.76 -9.19 -0.54
C TRP A 106 -8.34 -9.63 0.81
N GLY A 107 -9.53 -10.23 0.80
CA GLY A 107 -10.16 -10.80 2.00
C GLY A 107 -9.26 -11.84 2.69
N GLU A 108 -8.68 -12.75 1.91
CA GLU A 108 -7.71 -13.74 2.39
C GLU A 108 -6.44 -13.08 2.94
N LEU A 109 -5.89 -12.09 2.22
CA LEU A 109 -4.70 -11.35 2.63
C LEU A 109 -4.87 -10.67 4.00
N VAL A 110 -6.03 -10.07 4.26
CA VAL A 110 -6.30 -9.32 5.50
C VAL A 110 -6.99 -10.17 6.59
N GLY A 111 -7.41 -11.39 6.26
CA GLY A 111 -8.08 -12.31 7.19
C GLY A 111 -9.50 -11.89 7.57
N VAL A 112 -10.22 -11.21 6.67
CA VAL A 112 -11.62 -10.80 6.88
C VAL A 112 -12.49 -11.47 5.82
N GLU A 113 -13.51 -12.20 6.28
CA GLU A 113 -14.55 -12.85 5.45
C GLU A 113 -15.90 -12.14 5.58
#